data_AF-A0A3M7MU31-F1
#
_entry.id   AF-A0A3M7MU31-F1
#
_cell.length_a   1.000
_cell.length_b   1.000
_cell.length_c   1.000
_cell.angle_alpha   90.00
_cell.angle_beta   90.00
_cell.angle_gamma   90.00
#
_symmetry.space_group_name_H-M   'P 1'
#
loop_
_entity.id
_entity.type
_entity.pdbx_description
1 polymer ?
#
loop_
_entity_poly.entity_id
_entity_poly.type
_entity_poly.pdbx_seq_one_letter_code
_entity_poly.pdbx_strand_id
1 'polypeptide(L)'
;MEEQTLLLYRQKRYYPVKIDVTTQNVLSEAEDDTIFEELEEQELSDPSVPVVSDDGHIVYPTRFIQPELSGVPILTDFGQARPMEPENTDWWMPDLYRAPEVLLKLPWESPVDVWCVGVMTLELLEGRNLFDPVDREANQYVLPLALAQYIAYLGPPPLELLKKSPIFPTFFDQDGNQHAAPLEQLPPEVRCLLLSFLAFDELRALVHASPTFHQQYLADRRSLLVKCLETTLGSVAVDAWAVFKSSSSAFADTRTRKHVFQFVESYRDRRSMSLRSILAEESFTGDDAVAMITFSSSIIKPLVQHYATWALANLSNETTNHSHGHDEFPLSTTEELRIIRSLYRFQLCCNLSGVSQHKSLRLSLLKSVDTSEILEIVLFEPWEVEEMLCIYAFGHDKFDQIFRDIHWDVHPDNPKFDDQHRPPTPDGAFDLDNSYGKELYPPLAWTLIWHGTYSNLYGWYIPDEIRRWGYVMWDAARLERTGGKELLMRQWIEYWDEDYDPRDDLMS
;
A
#
# COMPACT_ATOMS: atom_id res chain seq x y z
N MET A 1 14.98 31.91 -30.83
CA MET A 1 15.05 30.44 -30.97
C MET A 1 14.97 30.02 -32.44
N GLU A 2 14.01 30.51 -33.23
CA GLU A 2 13.91 30.15 -34.67
C GLU A 2 15.13 30.52 -35.52
N GLU A 3 15.79 31.67 -35.29
CA GLU A 3 16.94 32.11 -36.12
C GLU A 3 18.23 31.29 -35.92
N GLN A 4 18.51 30.81 -34.71
CA GLN A 4 19.72 30.01 -34.43
C GLN A 4 19.58 28.58 -34.95
N THR A 5 18.39 27.98 -34.85
CA THR A 5 18.09 26.67 -35.45
C THR A 5 18.13 26.75 -36.98
N LEU A 6 17.67 27.86 -37.58
CA LEU A 6 17.79 28.12 -39.03
C LEU A 6 19.24 28.36 -39.49
N LEU A 7 20.12 28.87 -38.62
CA LEU A 7 21.54 29.08 -38.93
C LEU A 7 22.31 27.75 -38.99
N LEU A 8 22.01 26.80 -38.09
CA LEU A 8 22.49 25.42 -38.17
C LEU A 8 22.03 24.74 -39.48
N TYR A 9 20.79 24.98 -39.91
CA TYR A 9 20.25 24.40 -41.14
C TYR A 9 20.72 25.07 -42.44
N ARG A 10 21.28 26.28 -42.41
CA ARG A 10 21.77 27.00 -43.62
C ARG A 10 23.20 26.64 -44.02
N GLN A 11 23.99 26.01 -43.16
CA GLN A 11 25.36 25.52 -43.49
C GLN A 11 25.34 24.04 -43.91
N LYS A 12 24.45 23.67 -44.85
CA LYS A 12 24.39 22.33 -45.45
C LYS A 12 25.63 22.07 -46.32
N ARG A 13 26.67 21.45 -45.76
CA ARG A 13 27.57 20.53 -46.50
C ARG A 13 28.62 19.75 -45.67
N TYR A 14 28.80 20.01 -44.37
CA TYR A 14 29.95 19.43 -43.63
C TYR A 14 29.69 18.91 -42.21
N TYR A 15 28.47 18.97 -41.68
CA TYR A 15 28.21 18.47 -40.32
C TYR A 15 27.59 17.06 -40.35
N PRO A 16 28.12 16.10 -39.58
CA PRO A 16 27.56 14.76 -39.47
C PRO A 16 26.22 14.81 -38.72
N VAL A 17 25.31 13.88 -39.05
CA VAL A 17 24.05 13.66 -38.32
C VAL A 17 24.38 12.98 -37.01
N LYS A 18 23.89 13.50 -35.88
CA LYS A 18 24.29 13.05 -34.55
C LYS A 18 23.68 11.70 -34.17
N ILE A 19 22.42 11.46 -34.54
CA ILE A 19 21.57 10.28 -34.33
C ILE A 19 21.44 9.74 -32.89
N ASP A 20 22.10 10.38 -31.93
CA ASP A 20 22.15 10.01 -30.52
C ASP A 20 22.13 11.28 -29.65
N VAL A 21 21.10 12.11 -29.84
CA VAL A 21 20.81 13.25 -28.98
C VAL A 21 19.91 12.77 -27.84
N THR A 22 20.50 12.52 -26.68
CA THR A 22 19.81 12.04 -25.47
C THR A 22 20.18 12.91 -24.28
N THR A 23 19.46 12.79 -23.16
CA THR A 23 19.77 13.49 -21.91
C THR A 23 21.19 13.22 -21.40
N GLN A 24 21.76 12.05 -21.71
CA GLN A 24 23.13 11.66 -21.32
C GLN A 24 24.22 12.37 -22.16
N ASN A 25 23.89 12.78 -23.38
CA ASN A 25 24.82 13.39 -24.32
C ASN A 25 24.73 14.94 -24.33
N VAL A 26 24.08 15.52 -23.31
CA VAL A 26 23.98 16.97 -23.11
C VAL A 26 24.61 17.32 -21.77
N LEU A 27 25.71 18.07 -21.81
CA LEU A 27 26.35 18.60 -20.62
C LEU A 27 25.87 20.02 -20.34
N SER A 28 25.75 20.36 -19.06
CA SER A 28 25.53 21.73 -18.60
C SER A 28 26.78 22.24 -17.90
N GLU A 29 26.99 23.55 -17.94
CA GLU A 29 28.09 24.19 -17.24
C GLU A 29 27.74 24.36 -15.75
N ALA A 30 28.74 24.27 -14.88
CA ALA A 30 28.58 24.63 -13.47
C ALA A 30 28.69 26.15 -13.31
N GLU A 31 27.86 26.79 -12.46
CA GLU A 31 27.98 28.24 -12.20
C GLU A 31 29.33 28.60 -11.57
N ASP A 32 29.79 27.76 -10.66
CA ASP A 32 31.05 27.92 -9.96
C ASP A 32 31.67 26.56 -9.61
N ASP A 33 32.92 26.60 -9.16
CA ASP A 33 33.65 25.41 -8.75
C ASP A 33 33.25 24.91 -7.35
N THR A 34 32.37 25.62 -6.64
CA THR A 34 32.00 25.29 -5.25
C THR A 34 31.30 23.94 -5.15
N ILE A 35 30.52 23.58 -6.18
CA ILE A 35 29.88 22.25 -6.26
C ILE A 35 30.91 21.10 -6.29
N PHE A 36 32.10 21.35 -6.86
CA PHE A 36 33.18 20.37 -6.92
C PHE A 36 34.01 20.37 -5.63
N GLU A 37 34.21 21.54 -5.01
CA GLU A 37 34.84 21.66 -3.69
C GLU A 37 34.02 20.94 -2.61
N GLU A 38 32.69 21.13 -2.59
CA GLU A 38 31.78 20.43 -1.67
C GLU A 38 31.80 18.92 -1.91
N LEU A 39 31.84 18.47 -3.17
CA LEU A 39 31.97 17.06 -3.51
C LEU A 39 33.27 16.47 -2.95
N GLU A 40 34.39 17.19 -3.12
CA GLU A 40 35.70 16.78 -2.63
C GLU A 40 35.72 16.70 -1.10
N GLU A 41 35.20 17.72 -0.41
CA GLU A 41 35.09 17.73 1.05
C GLU A 41 34.21 16.60 1.58
N GLN A 42 33.07 16.34 0.93
CA GLN A 42 32.19 15.24 1.29
C GLN A 42 32.88 13.89 1.13
N GLU A 43 33.54 13.64 0.01
CA GLU A 43 34.28 12.40 -0.25
C GLU A 43 35.49 12.25 0.70
N LEU A 44 36.13 13.34 1.12
CA LEU A 44 37.17 13.35 2.15
C LEU A 44 36.61 13.00 3.54
N SER A 45 35.43 13.51 3.89
CA SER A 45 34.81 13.32 5.20
C SER A 45 34.15 11.95 5.36
N ASP A 46 33.58 11.43 4.27
CA ASP A 46 32.86 10.18 4.17
C ASP A 46 33.25 9.49 2.84
N PRO A 47 34.29 8.65 2.81
CA PRO A 47 34.75 8.05 1.57
C PRO A 47 33.74 7.05 1.00
N SER A 48 33.45 7.15 -0.29
CA SER A 48 32.58 6.21 -1.00
C SER A 48 33.19 4.82 -1.00
N VAL A 49 32.40 3.81 -0.58
CA VAL A 49 32.85 2.42 -0.59
C VAL A 49 32.93 1.92 -2.04
N PRO A 50 34.12 1.55 -2.55
CA PRO A 50 34.24 1.09 -3.91
C PRO A 50 33.62 -0.30 -4.11
N VAL A 51 33.04 -0.51 -5.28
CA VAL A 51 32.58 -1.81 -5.77
C VAL A 51 33.67 -2.40 -6.66
N VAL A 52 34.10 -3.62 -6.35
CA VAL A 52 35.02 -4.37 -7.21
C VAL A 52 34.17 -5.19 -8.19
N SER A 53 34.28 -4.89 -9.48
CA SER A 53 33.70 -5.70 -10.56
C SER A 53 34.28 -7.13 -10.53
N ASP A 54 33.54 -8.10 -11.06
CA ASP A 54 33.99 -9.49 -11.23
C ASP A 54 35.33 -9.59 -11.99
N ASP A 55 35.63 -8.58 -12.81
CA ASP A 55 36.85 -8.46 -13.62
C ASP A 55 38.04 -7.82 -12.86
N GLY A 56 37.85 -7.45 -11.58
CA GLY A 56 38.85 -6.80 -10.73
C GLY A 56 38.96 -5.28 -10.88
N HIS A 57 38.08 -4.65 -11.67
CA HIS A 57 38.01 -3.19 -11.79
C HIS A 57 37.33 -2.57 -10.56
N ILE A 58 37.96 -1.53 -10.00
CA ILE A 58 37.42 -0.78 -8.87
C ILE A 58 36.55 0.36 -9.42
N VAL A 59 35.26 0.37 -9.06
CA VAL A 59 34.27 1.39 -9.45
C VAL A 59 33.78 2.09 -8.21
N TYR A 60 33.84 3.42 -8.18
CA TYR A 60 33.29 4.21 -7.08
C TYR A 60 31.85 4.63 -7.42
N PRO A 61 30.91 4.51 -6.47
CA PRO A 61 29.54 5.00 -6.68
C PRO A 61 29.55 6.52 -6.83
N THR A 62 28.74 7.03 -7.76
CA THR A 62 28.55 8.48 -7.95
C THR A 62 27.76 9.05 -6.78
N ARG A 63 28.27 10.10 -6.13
CA ARG A 63 27.50 10.87 -5.14
C ARG A 63 26.51 11.78 -5.84
N PHE A 64 25.26 11.76 -5.39
CA PHE A 64 24.22 12.63 -5.90
C PHE A 64 24.42 14.04 -5.35
N ILE A 65 24.62 15.00 -6.23
CA ILE A 65 24.57 16.43 -5.93
C ILE A 65 23.41 17.00 -6.74
N GLN A 66 22.71 17.97 -6.18
CA GLN A 66 21.68 18.72 -6.88
C GLN A 66 22.31 20.04 -7.37
N PRO A 67 22.94 20.07 -8.55
CA PRO A 67 23.54 21.30 -9.05
C PRO A 67 22.46 22.33 -9.37
N GLU A 68 22.75 23.59 -9.09
CA GLU A 68 22.03 24.70 -9.70
C GLU A 68 22.43 24.73 -11.19
N LEU A 69 21.56 24.19 -12.04
CA LEU A 69 21.81 24.09 -13.47
C LEU A 69 21.86 25.49 -14.08
N SER A 70 23.00 25.83 -14.70
CA SER A 70 23.17 27.10 -15.39
C SER A 70 23.88 26.93 -16.74
N GLY A 71 23.95 28.05 -17.46
CA GLY A 71 24.68 28.12 -18.71
C GLY A 71 23.91 27.56 -19.90
N VAL A 72 24.63 27.39 -21.00
CA VAL A 72 24.08 26.90 -22.27
C VAL A 72 24.35 25.39 -22.36
N PRO A 73 23.33 24.54 -22.58
CA PRO A 73 23.54 23.12 -22.74
C PRO A 73 24.44 22.83 -23.96
N ILE A 74 25.47 22.02 -23.76
CA ILE A 74 26.45 21.65 -24.78
C ILE A 74 26.22 20.20 -25.19
N LEU A 75 25.99 19.98 -26.48
CA LEU A 75 25.91 18.64 -27.05
C LEU A 75 27.30 18.01 -27.13
N THR A 76 27.45 16.81 -26.57
CA THR A 76 28.73 16.08 -26.46
C THR A 76 28.62 14.66 -27.04
N ASP A 77 29.73 13.93 -27.11
CA ASP A 77 29.88 12.55 -27.61
C ASP A 77 29.53 12.29 -29.09
N PHE A 78 30.32 12.82 -30.03
CA PHE A 78 30.11 12.59 -31.47
C PHE A 78 30.59 11.22 -31.97
N GLY A 79 30.85 10.25 -31.07
CA GLY A 79 31.36 8.92 -31.44
C GLY A 79 30.44 8.12 -32.35
N GLN A 80 29.12 8.39 -32.28
CA GLN A 80 28.09 7.73 -33.09
C GLN A 80 27.61 8.54 -34.30
N ALA A 81 28.20 9.72 -34.53
CA ALA A 81 27.75 10.61 -35.59
C ALA A 81 28.01 10.00 -36.98
N ARG A 82 27.06 10.19 -37.91
CA ARG A 82 27.09 9.62 -39.27
C ARG A 82 27.26 10.69 -40.33
N PRO A 83 27.91 10.37 -41.45
CA PRO A 83 27.92 11.27 -42.60
C PRO A 83 26.48 11.48 -43.11
N MET A 84 26.21 12.69 -43.60
CA MET A 84 24.93 13.03 -44.23
C MET A 84 24.90 12.42 -45.64
N GLU A 85 24.55 11.15 -45.72
CA GLU A 85 24.39 10.41 -46.98
C GLU A 85 22.90 10.34 -47.38
N PRO A 86 22.57 10.51 -48.67
CA PRO A 86 21.18 10.64 -49.14
C PRO A 86 20.33 9.36 -49.02
N GLU A 87 20.91 8.25 -48.56
CA GLU A 87 20.25 6.92 -48.52
C GLU A 87 20.53 6.18 -47.20
N ASN A 88 20.74 6.88 -46.09
CA ASN A 88 20.87 6.22 -44.80
C ASN A 88 19.56 5.47 -44.47
N THR A 89 19.61 4.14 -44.43
CA THR A 89 18.46 3.26 -44.11
C THR A 89 18.74 2.32 -42.93
N ASP A 90 19.89 2.48 -42.29
CA ASP A 90 20.33 1.60 -41.22
C ASP A 90 19.47 1.77 -39.96
N TRP A 91 19.34 0.68 -39.19
CA TRP A 91 18.68 0.67 -37.89
C TRP A 91 19.59 1.25 -36.81
N TRP A 92 19.78 2.56 -36.85
CA TRP A 92 20.72 3.25 -35.96
C TRP A 92 20.03 4.42 -35.28
N MET A 93 19.91 4.34 -33.95
CA MET A 93 19.42 5.34 -33.00
C MET A 93 19.17 4.62 -31.66
N PRO A 94 19.26 5.30 -30.51
CA PRO A 94 18.82 4.74 -29.23
C PRO A 94 17.36 4.30 -29.29
N ASP A 95 17.03 3.20 -28.61
CA ASP A 95 15.70 2.59 -28.65
C ASP A 95 14.58 3.55 -28.25
N LEU A 96 14.80 4.37 -27.24
CA LEU A 96 13.80 5.31 -26.71
C LEU A 96 13.61 6.56 -27.60
N TYR A 97 14.59 6.88 -28.45
CA TYR A 97 14.66 8.14 -29.22
C TYR A 97 14.47 7.94 -30.72
N ARG A 98 14.23 6.70 -31.18
CA ARG A 98 14.26 6.33 -32.59
C ARG A 98 13.18 7.01 -33.43
N ALA A 99 13.58 7.80 -34.43
CA ALA A 99 12.67 8.53 -35.30
C ALA A 99 11.74 7.63 -36.13
N PRO A 100 10.52 8.08 -36.48
CA PRO A 100 9.52 7.28 -37.18
C PRO A 100 9.98 6.81 -38.57
N GLU A 101 10.78 7.59 -39.31
CA GLU A 101 11.37 7.17 -40.57
C GLU A 101 12.32 5.98 -40.40
N VAL A 102 13.06 5.90 -39.29
CA VAL A 102 13.92 4.76 -38.96
C VAL A 102 13.08 3.55 -38.60
N LEU A 103 12.00 3.72 -37.82
CA LEU A 103 11.03 2.65 -37.51
C LEU A 103 10.42 2.05 -38.77
N LEU A 104 10.08 2.91 -39.72
CA LEU A 104 9.47 2.55 -40.99
C LEU A 104 10.49 2.10 -42.04
N LYS A 105 11.78 2.00 -41.71
CA LYS A 105 12.86 1.66 -42.65
C LYS A 105 12.84 2.52 -43.93
N LEU A 106 12.55 3.80 -43.75
CA LEU A 106 12.63 4.82 -44.78
C LEU A 106 14.02 5.47 -44.73
N PRO A 107 14.49 6.07 -45.85
CA PRO A 107 15.68 6.89 -45.83
C PRO A 107 15.56 8.02 -44.81
N TRP A 108 16.60 8.21 -44.00
CA TRP A 108 16.65 9.24 -42.96
C TRP A 108 17.83 10.20 -43.17
N GLU A 109 17.68 11.44 -42.69
CA GLU A 109 18.68 12.51 -42.79
C GLU A 109 18.71 13.31 -41.47
N SER A 110 19.26 14.53 -41.49
CA SER A 110 19.30 15.45 -40.34
C SER A 110 18.01 15.64 -39.50
N PRO A 111 16.77 15.51 -40.02
CA PRO A 111 15.57 15.66 -39.19
C PRO A 111 15.46 14.69 -38.01
N VAL A 112 16.14 13.54 -38.05
CA VAL A 112 16.15 12.59 -36.93
C VAL A 112 16.73 13.19 -35.64
N ASP A 113 17.67 14.14 -35.76
CA ASP A 113 18.23 14.84 -34.60
C ASP A 113 17.20 15.80 -33.98
N VAL A 114 16.35 16.42 -34.80
CA VAL A 114 15.25 17.28 -34.33
C VAL A 114 14.19 16.45 -33.61
N TRP A 115 13.90 15.26 -34.12
CA TRP A 115 13.03 14.30 -33.45
C TRP A 115 13.56 13.96 -32.04
N CYS A 116 14.85 13.61 -31.94
CA CYS A 116 15.48 13.32 -30.65
C CYS A 116 15.38 14.49 -29.65
N VAL A 117 15.61 15.73 -30.10
CA VAL A 117 15.44 16.93 -29.26
C VAL A 117 13.99 17.07 -28.77
N GLY A 118 13.01 16.77 -29.62
CA GLY A 118 11.60 16.78 -29.24
C GLY A 118 11.27 15.74 -28.16
N VAL A 119 11.72 14.50 -28.34
CA VAL A 119 11.56 13.41 -27.35
C VAL A 119 12.23 13.79 -26.02
N MET A 120 13.48 14.26 -26.07
CA MET A 120 14.24 14.70 -24.89
C MET A 120 13.52 15.81 -24.12
N THR A 121 12.99 16.81 -24.84
CA THR A 121 12.30 17.94 -24.21
C THR A 121 11.05 17.48 -23.45
N LEU A 122 10.27 16.57 -24.04
CA LEU A 122 9.08 16.02 -23.39
C LEU A 122 9.45 15.10 -22.22
N GLU A 123 10.50 14.30 -22.34
CA GLU A 123 11.02 13.47 -21.24
C GLU A 123 11.42 14.33 -20.02
N LEU A 124 12.14 15.43 -20.25
CA LEU A 124 12.54 16.37 -19.21
C LEU A 124 11.34 17.07 -18.55
N LEU A 125 10.29 17.38 -19.32
CA LEU A 125 9.07 18.01 -18.80
C LEU A 125 8.19 17.04 -18.01
N GLU A 126 8.10 15.77 -18.43
CA GLU A 126 7.26 14.77 -17.79
C GLU A 126 7.97 13.99 -16.67
N GLY A 127 9.30 14.05 -16.60
CA GLY A 127 10.11 13.30 -15.64
C GLY A 127 10.12 11.78 -15.90
N ARG A 128 9.75 11.35 -17.11
CA ARG A 128 9.69 9.95 -17.54
C ARG A 128 9.89 9.83 -19.05
N ASN A 129 10.32 8.66 -19.52
CA ASN A 129 10.42 8.38 -20.96
C ASN A 129 9.10 8.62 -21.67
N LEU A 130 9.14 9.35 -22.80
CA LEU A 130 7.97 9.59 -23.63
C LEU A 130 7.45 8.31 -24.29
N PHE A 131 8.39 7.50 -24.80
CA PHE A 131 8.14 6.19 -25.38
C PHE A 131 8.97 5.14 -24.66
N ASP A 132 8.40 3.98 -24.39
CA ASP A 132 9.10 2.84 -23.77
C ASP A 132 8.77 1.56 -24.54
N PRO A 133 9.38 1.38 -25.74
CA PRO A 133 9.15 0.23 -26.60
C PRO A 133 10.06 -0.97 -26.25
N VAL A 134 10.65 -1.00 -25.05
CA VAL A 134 11.55 -2.06 -24.61
C VAL A 134 10.81 -3.02 -23.69
N ASP A 135 10.86 -4.31 -24.01
CA ASP A 135 10.45 -5.35 -23.07
C ASP A 135 11.48 -5.42 -21.93
N ARG A 136 11.06 -5.10 -20.70
CA ARG A 136 11.94 -5.09 -19.52
C ARG A 136 12.33 -6.49 -19.04
N GLU A 137 11.59 -7.53 -19.41
CA GLU A 137 11.90 -8.91 -19.03
C GLU A 137 12.88 -9.54 -20.03
N ALA A 138 12.71 -9.31 -21.33
CA ALA A 138 13.63 -9.77 -22.37
C ALA A 138 14.81 -8.82 -22.64
N ASN A 139 14.73 -7.57 -22.15
CA ASN A 139 15.63 -6.46 -22.47
C ASN A 139 15.80 -6.26 -24.00
N GLN A 140 14.68 -6.27 -24.73
CA GLN A 140 14.66 -6.22 -26.19
C GLN A 140 13.67 -5.18 -26.73
N TYR A 141 14.02 -4.59 -27.86
CA TYR A 141 13.17 -3.64 -28.57
C TYR A 141 12.00 -4.32 -29.29
N VAL A 142 10.79 -3.81 -29.09
CA VAL A 142 9.55 -4.35 -29.67
C VAL A 142 8.96 -3.34 -30.67
N LEU A 143 9.27 -3.50 -31.96
CA LEU A 143 8.81 -2.60 -33.04
C LEU A 143 7.27 -2.40 -33.08
N PRO A 144 6.43 -3.43 -32.95
CA PRO A 144 4.98 -3.24 -32.93
C PRO A 144 4.50 -2.37 -31.76
N LEU A 145 5.16 -2.48 -30.60
CA LEU A 145 4.87 -1.64 -29.44
C LEU A 145 5.25 -0.18 -29.70
N ALA A 146 6.41 0.08 -30.30
CA ALA A 146 6.82 1.41 -30.70
C ALA A 146 5.81 2.05 -31.67
N LEU A 147 5.41 1.33 -32.71
CA LEU A 147 4.41 1.83 -33.68
C LEU A 147 3.09 2.17 -33.00
N ALA A 148 2.62 1.33 -32.07
CA ALA A 148 1.39 1.60 -31.32
C ALA A 148 1.50 2.85 -30.44
N GLN A 149 2.62 3.02 -29.72
CA GLN A 149 2.86 4.20 -28.88
C GLN A 149 2.92 5.48 -29.72
N TYR A 150 3.57 5.44 -30.89
CA TYR A 150 3.70 6.59 -31.79
C TYR A 150 2.34 6.99 -32.36
N ILE A 151 1.53 6.01 -32.76
CA ILE A 151 0.18 6.25 -33.30
C ILE A 151 -0.77 6.77 -32.23
N ALA A 152 -0.67 6.26 -31.01
CA ALA A 152 -1.46 6.75 -29.88
C ALA A 152 -1.16 8.24 -29.58
N TYR A 153 0.11 8.65 -29.72
CA TYR A 153 0.54 10.00 -29.42
C TYR A 153 0.35 11.00 -30.57
N LEU A 154 0.70 10.61 -31.80
CA LEU A 154 0.72 11.48 -32.98
C LEU A 154 -0.47 11.27 -33.94
N GLY A 155 -1.24 10.20 -33.75
CA GLY A 155 -2.17 9.71 -34.76
C GLY A 155 -1.50 8.84 -35.83
N PRO A 156 -2.29 8.28 -36.76
CA PRO A 156 -1.77 7.40 -37.81
C PRO A 156 -0.82 8.16 -38.76
N PRO A 157 0.29 7.54 -39.22
CA PRO A 157 1.21 8.20 -40.14
C PRO A 157 0.54 8.47 -41.49
N PRO A 158 0.93 9.54 -42.22
CA PRO A 158 0.36 9.82 -43.53
C PRO A 158 0.52 8.64 -44.50
N LEU A 159 -0.55 8.29 -45.22
CA LEU A 159 -0.58 7.14 -46.14
C LEU A 159 0.55 7.18 -47.19
N GLU A 160 0.88 8.38 -47.69
CA GLU A 160 1.95 8.60 -48.67
C GLU A 160 3.34 8.23 -48.14
N LEU A 161 3.54 8.35 -46.81
CA LEU A 161 4.78 7.97 -46.14
C LEU A 161 4.79 6.47 -45.88
N LEU A 162 3.66 5.93 -45.43
CA LEU A 162 3.47 4.50 -45.19
C LEU A 162 3.72 3.66 -46.46
N LYS A 163 3.16 4.02 -47.62
CA LYS A 163 3.34 3.26 -48.88
C LYS A 163 4.80 3.13 -49.35
N LYS A 164 5.69 4.01 -48.90
CA LYS A 164 7.12 3.96 -49.22
C LYS A 164 7.90 2.99 -48.33
N SER A 165 7.31 2.59 -47.20
CA SER A 165 7.98 1.75 -46.21
C SER A 165 8.01 0.29 -46.66
N PRO A 166 9.17 -0.40 -46.60
CA PRO A 166 9.26 -1.81 -46.91
C PRO A 166 8.53 -2.70 -45.89
N ILE A 167 8.21 -2.17 -44.70
CA ILE A 167 7.46 -2.89 -43.66
C ILE A 167 5.95 -2.60 -43.69
N PHE A 168 5.49 -1.73 -44.60
CA PHE A 168 4.09 -1.35 -44.73
C PHE A 168 3.11 -2.52 -44.87
N PRO A 169 3.33 -3.51 -45.77
CA PRO A 169 2.38 -4.61 -45.94
C PRO A 169 2.21 -5.48 -44.70
N THR A 170 3.21 -5.47 -43.81
CA THR A 170 3.22 -6.25 -42.57
C THR A 170 2.25 -5.70 -41.53
N PHE A 171 2.03 -4.38 -41.50
CA PHE A 171 1.28 -3.72 -40.43
C PHE A 171 0.01 -3.00 -40.90
N PHE A 172 -0.08 -2.63 -42.17
CA PHE A 172 -1.17 -1.81 -42.71
C PHE A 172 -1.77 -2.44 -43.98
N ASP A 173 -3.06 -2.19 -44.19
CA ASP A 173 -3.79 -2.52 -45.42
C ASP A 173 -3.53 -1.49 -46.53
N GLN A 174 -4.11 -1.70 -47.72
CA GLN A 174 -3.92 -0.82 -48.88
C GLN A 174 -4.47 0.61 -48.67
N ASP A 175 -5.41 0.76 -47.75
CA ASP A 175 -6.06 2.03 -47.41
C ASP A 175 -5.34 2.75 -46.25
N GLY A 176 -4.29 2.14 -45.68
CA GLY A 176 -3.50 2.66 -44.57
C GLY A 176 -4.13 2.45 -43.20
N ASN A 177 -5.20 1.65 -43.12
CA ASN A 177 -5.67 1.20 -41.83
C ASN A 177 -4.69 0.14 -41.33
N GLN A 178 -4.41 0.14 -40.03
CA GLN A 178 -3.77 -1.01 -39.43
C GLN A 178 -4.63 -2.23 -39.73
N HIS A 179 -4.00 -3.37 -40.06
CA HIS A 179 -4.75 -4.62 -40.09
C HIS A 179 -5.48 -4.73 -38.75
N ALA A 180 -6.78 -4.96 -38.78
CA ALA A 180 -7.55 -5.24 -37.58
C ALA A 180 -7.04 -6.56 -37.00
N ALA A 181 -5.91 -6.50 -36.31
CA ALA A 181 -5.36 -7.58 -35.55
C ALA A 181 -6.29 -7.72 -34.35
N PRO A 182 -7.00 -8.85 -34.20
CA PRO A 182 -7.56 -9.21 -32.91
C PRO A 182 -6.48 -9.03 -31.85
N LEU A 183 -6.85 -8.63 -30.63
CA LEU A 183 -5.90 -8.49 -29.51
C LEU A 183 -5.01 -9.73 -29.34
N GLU A 184 -5.49 -10.90 -29.76
CA GLU A 184 -4.80 -12.18 -29.79
C GLU A 184 -3.64 -12.28 -30.79
N GLN A 185 -3.65 -11.50 -31.88
CA GLN A 185 -2.58 -11.46 -32.88
C GLN A 185 -1.47 -10.49 -32.52
N LEU A 186 -1.62 -9.74 -31.41
CA LEU A 186 -0.54 -8.91 -30.89
C LEU A 186 0.64 -9.81 -30.46
N PRO A 187 1.88 -9.32 -30.62
CA PRO A 187 3.07 -10.02 -30.14
C PRO A 187 2.91 -10.40 -28.65
N PRO A 188 3.44 -11.57 -28.21
CA PRO A 188 3.38 -12.01 -26.82
C PRO A 188 3.76 -10.91 -25.81
N GLU A 189 4.74 -10.10 -26.14
CA GLU A 189 5.28 -9.01 -25.32
C GLU A 189 4.23 -7.91 -25.13
N VAL A 190 3.53 -7.53 -26.21
CA VAL A 190 2.44 -6.54 -26.15
C VAL A 190 1.24 -7.10 -25.39
N ARG A 191 0.94 -8.40 -25.55
CA ARG A 191 -0.11 -9.06 -24.77
C ARG A 191 0.23 -9.09 -23.28
N CYS A 192 1.48 -9.37 -22.91
CA CYS A 192 1.95 -9.30 -21.53
C CYS A 192 1.85 -7.88 -20.97
N LEU A 193 2.27 -6.88 -21.74
CA LEU A 193 2.18 -5.49 -21.34
C LEU A 193 0.72 -5.09 -21.10
N LEU A 194 -0.19 -5.43 -22.01
CA LEU A 194 -1.63 -5.22 -21.85
C LEU A 194 -2.15 -5.87 -20.57
N LEU A 195 -1.88 -7.17 -20.36
CA LEU A 195 -2.29 -7.89 -19.15
C LEU A 195 -1.75 -7.25 -17.87
N SER A 196 -0.57 -6.62 -17.93
CA SER A 196 0.07 -6.00 -16.76
C SER A 196 -0.57 -4.68 -16.31
N PHE A 197 -1.32 -4.01 -17.20
CA PHE A 197 -2.02 -2.77 -16.90
C PHE A 197 -3.46 -2.98 -16.42
N LEU A 198 -3.98 -4.20 -16.50
CA LEU A 198 -5.36 -4.49 -16.14
C LEU A 198 -5.55 -4.60 -14.63
N ALA A 199 -6.65 -4.03 -14.12
CA ALA A 199 -7.14 -4.33 -12.79
C ALA A 199 -7.65 -5.78 -12.72
N PHE A 200 -7.85 -6.30 -11.52
CA PHE A 200 -8.19 -7.72 -11.34
C PHE A 200 -9.43 -8.17 -12.12
N ASP A 201 -10.51 -7.39 -12.09
CA ASP A 201 -11.76 -7.75 -12.75
C ASP A 201 -11.60 -7.79 -14.28
N GLU A 202 -10.80 -6.88 -14.83
CA GLU A 202 -10.48 -6.80 -16.27
C GLU A 202 -9.54 -7.92 -16.69
N LEU A 203 -8.49 -8.19 -15.89
CA LEU A 203 -7.56 -9.29 -16.11
C LEU A 203 -8.32 -10.62 -16.12
N ARG A 204 -9.17 -10.83 -15.12
CA ARG A 204 -10.04 -12.02 -15.02
C ARG A 204 -10.93 -12.14 -16.25
N ALA A 205 -11.63 -11.07 -16.63
CA ALA A 205 -12.52 -11.08 -17.78
C ALA A 205 -11.77 -11.45 -19.08
N LEU A 206 -10.62 -10.81 -19.34
CA LEU A 206 -9.84 -11.03 -20.55
C LEU A 206 -9.23 -12.45 -20.62
N VAL A 207 -8.70 -12.93 -19.49
CA VAL A 207 -8.13 -14.28 -19.37
C VAL A 207 -9.19 -15.36 -19.58
N HIS A 208 -10.44 -15.12 -19.16
CA HIS A 208 -11.54 -16.07 -19.42
C HIS A 208 -12.15 -15.93 -20.82
N ALA A 209 -12.12 -14.74 -21.41
CA ALA A 209 -12.70 -14.49 -22.72
C ALA A 209 -11.86 -15.03 -23.88
N SER A 210 -10.54 -15.17 -23.71
CA SER A 210 -9.63 -15.52 -24.80
C SER A 210 -8.61 -16.62 -24.40
N PRO A 211 -8.59 -17.78 -25.08
CA PRO A 211 -7.61 -18.84 -24.84
C PRO A 211 -6.16 -18.39 -25.03
N THR A 212 -5.92 -17.45 -25.94
CA THR A 212 -4.59 -16.90 -26.21
C THR A 212 -4.08 -16.06 -25.03
N PHE A 213 -4.94 -15.21 -24.46
CA PHE A 213 -4.61 -14.48 -23.23
C PHE A 213 -4.56 -15.40 -22.01
N HIS A 214 -5.36 -16.48 -21.98
CA HIS A 214 -5.25 -17.50 -20.95
C HIS A 214 -3.88 -18.18 -20.93
N GLN A 215 -3.38 -18.60 -22.10
CA GLN A 215 -2.05 -19.20 -22.21
C GLN A 215 -0.94 -18.23 -21.82
N GLN A 216 -1.05 -16.96 -22.23
CA GLN A 216 -0.08 -15.92 -21.83
C GLN A 216 -0.11 -15.68 -20.32
N TYR A 217 -1.30 -15.60 -19.72
CA TYR A 217 -1.45 -15.47 -18.29
C TYR A 217 -0.83 -16.65 -17.53
N LEU A 218 -0.96 -17.88 -18.03
CA LEU A 218 -0.33 -19.04 -17.39
C LEU A 218 1.20 -19.01 -17.46
N ALA A 219 1.78 -18.48 -18.55
CA ALA A 219 3.22 -18.34 -18.70
C ALA A 219 3.81 -17.36 -17.66
N ASP A 220 3.17 -16.21 -17.47
CA ASP A 220 3.70 -15.10 -16.65
C ASP A 220 2.86 -14.84 -15.38
N ARG A 221 2.11 -15.85 -14.92
CA ARG A 221 1.06 -15.75 -13.88
C ARG A 221 1.50 -14.95 -12.66
N ARG A 222 2.68 -15.26 -12.11
CA ARG A 222 3.18 -14.61 -10.90
C ARG A 222 3.45 -13.12 -11.13
N SER A 223 4.17 -12.78 -12.19
CA SER A 223 4.52 -11.39 -12.55
C SER A 223 3.25 -10.57 -12.77
N LEU A 224 2.31 -11.12 -13.56
CA LEU A 224 1.05 -10.45 -13.88
C LEU A 224 0.15 -10.25 -12.65
N LEU A 225 0.07 -11.23 -11.74
CA LEU A 225 -0.72 -11.08 -10.51
C LEU A 225 -0.16 -10.01 -9.56
N VAL A 226 1.18 -9.89 -9.46
CA VAL A 226 1.81 -8.83 -8.66
C VAL A 226 1.51 -7.45 -9.26
N LYS A 227 1.68 -7.30 -10.58
CA LYS A 227 1.38 -6.04 -11.28
C LYS A 227 -0.11 -5.68 -11.16
N CYS A 228 -0.99 -6.66 -11.33
CA CYS A 228 -2.43 -6.52 -11.14
C CYS A 228 -2.78 -6.06 -9.71
N LEU A 229 -2.13 -6.62 -8.69
CA LEU A 229 -2.33 -6.25 -7.29
C LEU A 229 -1.93 -4.78 -7.04
N GLU A 230 -0.81 -4.33 -7.60
CA GLU A 230 -0.39 -2.92 -7.56
C GLU A 230 -1.38 -2.00 -8.27
N THR A 231 -1.80 -2.35 -9.48
CA THR A 231 -2.79 -1.58 -10.25
C THR A 231 -4.12 -1.49 -9.50
N THR A 232 -4.52 -2.57 -8.82
CA THR A 232 -5.81 -2.64 -8.10
C THR A 232 -5.78 -1.89 -6.77
N LEU A 233 -4.68 -1.96 -6.01
CA LEU A 233 -4.60 -1.41 -4.65
C LEU A 233 -3.93 -0.03 -4.57
N GLY A 234 -3.15 0.35 -5.59
CA GLY A 234 -2.45 1.62 -5.66
C GLY A 234 -1.67 1.95 -4.40
N SER A 235 -1.94 3.12 -3.82
CA SER A 235 -1.27 3.62 -2.60
C SER A 235 -1.57 2.81 -1.34
N VAL A 236 -2.55 1.90 -1.36
CA VAL A 236 -2.96 1.09 -0.19
C VAL A 236 -2.33 -0.31 -0.23
N ALA A 237 -1.54 -0.60 -1.25
CA ALA A 237 -0.90 -1.91 -1.44
C ALA A 237 -0.05 -2.36 -0.24
N VAL A 238 0.69 -1.43 0.39
CA VAL A 238 1.53 -1.74 1.56
C VAL A 238 0.69 -2.07 2.80
N ASP A 239 -0.41 -1.35 3.02
CA ASP A 239 -1.36 -1.64 4.11
C ASP A 239 -1.98 -3.04 3.93
N ALA A 240 -2.36 -3.38 2.70
CA ALA A 240 -2.90 -4.69 2.37
C ALA A 240 -1.88 -5.82 2.58
N TRP A 241 -0.62 -5.60 2.20
CA TRP A 241 0.46 -6.56 2.45
C TRP A 241 0.70 -6.77 3.95
N ALA A 242 0.69 -5.70 4.74
CA ALA A 242 0.89 -5.76 6.19
C ALA A 242 -0.24 -6.56 6.87
N VAL A 243 -1.50 -6.35 6.44
CA VAL A 243 -2.64 -7.16 6.88
C VAL A 243 -2.46 -8.62 6.49
N PHE A 244 -2.07 -8.89 5.24
CA PHE A 244 -1.86 -10.27 4.78
C PHE A 244 -0.81 -10.99 5.63
N LYS A 245 0.37 -10.40 5.83
CA LYS A 245 1.45 -10.99 6.64
C LYS A 245 1.03 -11.21 8.10
N SER A 246 0.41 -10.20 8.71
CA SER A 246 -0.02 -10.26 10.12
C SER A 246 -1.23 -11.19 10.34
N SER A 247 -1.98 -11.52 9.30
CA SER A 247 -3.11 -12.47 9.36
C SER A 247 -2.69 -13.94 9.32
N SER A 248 -1.41 -14.23 9.05
CA SER A 248 -0.93 -15.61 8.94
C SER A 248 -0.88 -16.34 10.29
N SER A 249 -1.12 -17.66 10.27
CA SER A 249 -0.96 -18.49 11.47
C SER A 249 0.46 -18.42 12.03
N ALA A 250 1.47 -18.36 11.15
CA ALA A 250 2.86 -18.19 11.54
C ALA A 250 3.11 -16.90 12.34
N PHE A 251 2.47 -15.79 11.95
CA PHE A 251 2.53 -14.55 12.72
C PHE A 251 1.81 -14.70 14.07
N ALA A 252 0.64 -15.33 14.08
CA ALA A 252 -0.13 -15.58 15.31
C ALA A 252 0.65 -16.44 16.32
N ASP A 253 1.33 -17.50 15.86
CA ASP A 253 2.11 -18.44 16.68
C ASP A 253 3.36 -17.80 17.30
N THR A 254 3.93 -16.79 16.63
CA THR A 254 5.15 -16.09 17.06
C THR A 254 4.86 -14.73 17.72
N ARG A 255 3.58 -14.42 17.96
CA ARG A 255 3.15 -13.10 18.42
C ARG A 255 3.58 -12.83 19.85
N THR A 256 4.57 -11.97 20.00
CA THR A 256 5.06 -11.42 21.28
C THR A 256 5.18 -9.91 21.18
N ARG A 257 5.19 -9.18 22.30
CA ARG A 257 5.37 -7.72 22.29
C ARG A 257 6.61 -7.28 21.48
N LYS A 258 7.71 -8.03 21.60
CA LYS A 258 8.94 -7.79 20.85
C LYS A 258 8.76 -8.02 19.34
N HIS A 259 8.14 -9.14 18.95
CA HIS A 259 7.92 -9.45 17.54
C HIS A 259 6.94 -8.47 16.89
N VAL A 260 5.87 -8.08 17.60
CA VAL A 260 4.93 -7.04 17.17
C VAL A 260 5.65 -5.71 16.95
N PHE A 261 6.50 -5.27 17.90
CA PHE A 261 7.28 -4.04 17.74
C PHE A 261 8.21 -4.07 16.52
N GLN A 262 8.93 -5.17 16.31
CA GLN A 262 9.81 -5.34 15.14
C GLN A 262 9.04 -5.33 13.81
N PHE A 263 7.87 -5.97 13.77
CA PHE A 263 7.00 -5.95 12.60
C PHE A 263 6.50 -4.53 12.31
N VAL A 264 6.13 -3.81 13.35
CA VAL A 264 5.63 -2.43 13.30
C VAL A 264 6.70 -1.45 12.78
N GLU A 265 7.94 -1.56 13.26
CA GLU A 265 9.07 -0.77 12.73
C GLU A 265 9.31 -1.07 11.24
N SER A 266 9.38 -2.34 10.87
CA SER A 266 9.53 -2.76 9.46
C SER A 266 8.40 -2.24 8.58
N TYR A 267 7.15 -2.30 9.05
CA TYR A 267 6.01 -1.75 8.34
C TYR A 267 6.16 -0.23 8.14
N ARG A 268 6.55 0.52 9.18
CA ARG A 268 6.74 1.97 9.12
C ARG A 268 7.76 2.37 8.06
N ASP A 269 8.91 1.70 8.03
CA ASP A 269 9.99 1.98 7.08
C ASP A 269 9.56 1.67 5.64
N ARG A 270 8.68 0.69 5.46
CA ARG A 270 8.17 0.25 4.15
C ARG A 270 6.97 1.06 3.63
N ARG A 271 6.37 1.95 4.44
CA ARG A 271 5.16 2.72 4.05
C ARG A 271 5.37 3.61 2.81
N SER A 272 6.60 4.05 2.54
CA SER A 272 6.96 4.86 1.38
C SER A 272 7.52 4.04 0.20
N MET A 273 7.68 2.72 0.38
CA MET A 273 8.22 1.84 -0.65
C MET A 273 7.14 1.38 -1.63
N SER A 274 7.56 1.02 -2.84
CA SER A 274 6.66 0.33 -3.79
C SER A 274 6.39 -1.10 -3.31
N LEU A 275 5.20 -1.64 -3.62
CA LEU A 275 4.87 -3.02 -3.29
C LEU A 275 5.88 -3.98 -3.95
N ARG A 276 6.26 -3.76 -5.22
CA ARG A 276 7.34 -4.49 -5.89
C ARG A 276 8.62 -4.59 -5.08
N SER A 277 9.09 -3.48 -4.51
CA SER A 277 10.31 -3.45 -3.69
C SER A 277 10.16 -4.36 -2.46
N ILE A 278 9.00 -4.28 -1.78
CA ILE A 278 8.71 -5.11 -0.60
C ILE A 278 8.63 -6.59 -0.98
N LEU A 279 7.97 -6.91 -2.10
CA LEU A 279 7.77 -8.29 -2.55
C LEU A 279 9.03 -8.92 -3.16
N ALA A 280 10.01 -8.12 -3.58
CA ALA A 280 11.29 -8.60 -4.06
C ALA A 280 12.20 -9.09 -2.92
N GLU A 281 12.05 -8.52 -1.71
CA GLU A 281 12.81 -8.88 -0.52
C GLU A 281 12.20 -10.08 0.24
N GLU A 282 10.94 -10.39 -0.02
CA GLU A 282 10.16 -11.41 0.68
C GLU A 282 9.91 -12.64 -0.19
N SER A 283 9.73 -13.82 0.41
CA SER A 283 9.34 -15.05 -0.31
C SER A 283 7.85 -15.02 -0.71
N PHE A 284 7.47 -14.05 -1.54
CA PHE A 284 6.10 -13.87 -2.03
C PHE A 284 5.80 -14.82 -3.19
N THR A 285 4.60 -15.38 -3.26
CA THR A 285 4.16 -16.32 -4.30
C THR A 285 2.98 -15.79 -5.09
N GLY A 286 2.68 -16.41 -6.24
CA GLY A 286 1.46 -16.07 -7.00
C GLY A 286 0.18 -16.36 -6.22
N ASP A 287 0.20 -17.33 -5.30
CA ASP A 287 -0.97 -17.68 -4.50
C ASP A 287 -1.18 -16.68 -3.35
N ASP A 288 -0.11 -16.08 -2.83
CA ASP A 288 -0.21 -14.95 -1.90
C ASP A 288 -0.90 -13.75 -2.56
N ALA A 289 -0.56 -13.45 -3.82
CA ALA A 289 -1.24 -12.40 -4.60
C ALA A 289 -2.74 -12.70 -4.74
N VAL A 290 -3.11 -13.95 -5.04
CA VAL A 290 -4.52 -14.35 -5.11
C VAL A 290 -5.21 -14.18 -3.76
N ALA A 291 -4.57 -14.55 -2.65
CA ALA A 291 -5.14 -14.39 -1.32
C ALA A 291 -5.42 -12.91 -0.99
N MET A 292 -4.45 -12.02 -1.29
CA MET A 292 -4.61 -10.58 -1.09
C MET A 292 -5.74 -10.00 -1.95
N ILE A 293 -5.79 -10.34 -3.23
CA ILE A 293 -6.87 -9.92 -4.15
C ILE A 293 -8.23 -10.44 -3.68
N THR A 294 -8.28 -11.70 -3.23
CA THR A 294 -9.52 -12.32 -2.74
C THR A 294 -10.04 -11.59 -1.52
N PHE A 295 -9.17 -11.26 -0.56
CA PHE A 295 -9.54 -10.48 0.61
C PHE A 295 -10.02 -9.06 0.23
N SER A 296 -9.30 -8.39 -0.69
CA SER A 296 -9.69 -7.07 -1.18
C SER A 296 -11.09 -7.07 -1.83
N SER A 297 -11.32 -8.02 -2.74
CA SER A 297 -12.57 -8.11 -3.52
C SER A 297 -13.75 -8.67 -2.71
N SER A 298 -13.50 -9.61 -1.80
CA SER A 298 -14.58 -10.32 -1.08
C SER A 298 -14.93 -9.69 0.26
N ILE A 299 -14.01 -8.94 0.88
CA ILE A 299 -14.20 -8.36 2.21
C ILE A 299 -14.14 -6.83 2.13
N ILE A 300 -13.04 -6.27 1.61
CA ILE A 300 -12.81 -4.82 1.68
C ILE A 300 -13.77 -4.05 0.77
N LYS A 301 -13.86 -4.38 -0.53
CA LYS A 301 -14.76 -3.69 -1.47
C LYS A 301 -16.23 -3.67 -0.99
N PRO A 302 -16.83 -4.80 -0.54
CA PRO A 302 -18.18 -4.77 0.03
C PRO A 302 -18.29 -3.91 1.30
N LEU A 303 -17.30 -3.97 2.21
CA LEU A 303 -17.32 -3.15 3.42
C LEU A 303 -17.20 -1.66 3.13
N VAL A 304 -16.47 -1.26 2.09
CA VAL A 304 -16.40 0.14 1.64
C VAL A 304 -17.79 0.64 1.27
N GLN A 305 -18.55 -0.14 0.49
CA GLN A 305 -19.91 0.21 0.10
C GLN A 305 -20.83 0.32 1.32
N HIS A 306 -20.78 -0.68 2.23
CA HIS A 306 -21.59 -0.65 3.44
C HIS A 306 -21.27 0.53 4.36
N TYR A 307 -19.99 0.83 4.54
CA TYR A 307 -19.55 1.99 5.33
C TYR A 307 -20.01 3.29 4.68
N ALA A 308 -19.82 3.46 3.37
CA ALA A 308 -20.20 4.67 2.66
C ALA A 308 -21.71 4.93 2.74
N THR A 309 -22.54 3.91 2.49
CA THR A 309 -24.01 4.02 2.62
C THR A 309 -24.40 4.41 4.04
N TRP A 310 -23.80 3.80 5.07
CA TRP A 310 -24.07 4.12 6.46
C TRP A 310 -23.65 5.55 6.83
N ALA A 311 -22.45 5.96 6.44
CA ALA A 311 -21.91 7.28 6.76
C ALA A 311 -22.70 8.39 6.05
N LEU A 312 -23.06 8.20 4.79
CA LEU A 312 -23.87 9.17 4.02
C LEU A 312 -25.30 9.28 4.58
N ALA A 313 -25.90 8.18 5.04
CA ALA A 313 -27.19 8.22 5.72
C ALA A 313 -27.13 8.98 7.06
N ASN A 314 -26.06 8.83 7.82
CA ASN A 314 -25.87 9.61 9.04
C ASN A 314 -25.66 11.10 8.73
N LEU A 315 -24.87 11.42 7.71
CA LEU A 315 -24.64 12.80 7.28
C LEU A 315 -25.94 13.48 6.81
N SER A 316 -26.79 12.76 6.06
CA SER A 316 -28.07 13.29 5.61
C SER A 316 -29.06 13.49 6.76
N ASN A 317 -29.03 12.65 7.79
CA ASN A 317 -29.85 12.82 8.99
C ASN A 317 -29.44 14.06 9.81
N GLU A 318 -28.14 14.35 9.90
CA GLU A 318 -27.61 15.52 10.61
C GLU A 318 -27.81 16.83 9.84
N THR A 319 -27.88 16.77 8.50
CA THR A 319 -28.06 17.95 7.65
C THR A 319 -29.55 18.17 7.36
N THR A 320 -30.14 19.21 7.95
CA THR A 320 -31.58 19.60 7.86
C THR A 320 -32.16 19.86 6.44
N ASN A 321 -31.42 19.56 5.36
CA ASN A 321 -31.85 19.71 3.98
C ASN A 321 -32.55 18.44 3.47
N HIS A 322 -33.84 18.27 3.80
CA HIS A 322 -34.71 17.23 3.23
C HIS A 322 -35.12 17.46 1.75
N SER A 323 -34.33 18.21 1.01
CA SER A 323 -34.67 18.60 -0.36
C SER A 323 -33.41 18.84 -1.16
N HIS A 324 -32.89 17.78 -1.76
CA HIS A 324 -32.88 17.56 -3.20
C HIS A 324 -32.68 16.05 -3.43
N GLY A 325 -33.19 15.52 -4.54
CA GLY A 325 -33.25 14.08 -4.79
C GLY A 325 -31.88 13.40 -4.65
N HIS A 326 -31.93 12.08 -4.48
CA HIS A 326 -30.79 11.16 -4.52
C HIS A 326 -29.93 11.35 -5.78
N ASP A 327 -29.16 12.42 -5.87
CA ASP A 327 -27.95 12.44 -6.68
C ASP A 327 -26.92 11.69 -5.84
N GLU A 328 -26.99 10.36 -5.89
CA GLU A 328 -25.93 9.46 -5.44
C GLU A 328 -24.71 9.72 -6.33
N PHE A 329 -23.98 10.79 -6.01
CA PHE A 329 -22.65 10.95 -6.58
C PHE A 329 -21.83 9.76 -6.09
N PRO A 330 -21.25 8.96 -7.01
CA PRO A 330 -20.37 7.87 -6.62
C PRO A 330 -19.18 8.46 -5.85
N LEU A 331 -18.64 7.68 -4.91
CA LEU A 331 -17.45 8.08 -4.16
C LEU A 331 -16.36 8.53 -5.15
N SER A 332 -15.73 9.65 -4.84
CA SER A 332 -14.48 10.02 -5.53
C SER A 332 -13.42 8.97 -5.23
N THR A 333 -12.43 8.85 -6.11
CA THR A 333 -11.28 7.96 -5.91
C THR A 333 -10.58 8.23 -4.58
N THR A 334 -10.50 9.50 -4.15
CA THR A 334 -9.89 9.88 -2.88
C THR A 334 -10.68 9.38 -1.68
N GLU A 335 -12.02 9.49 -1.70
CA GLU A 335 -12.88 9.01 -0.62
C GLU A 335 -12.83 7.48 -0.53
N GLU A 336 -12.93 6.80 -1.67
CA GLU A 336 -12.84 5.34 -1.74
C GLU A 336 -11.51 4.84 -1.16
N LEU A 337 -10.39 5.43 -1.59
CA LEU A 337 -9.06 5.06 -1.09
C LEU A 337 -8.88 5.33 0.41
N ARG A 338 -9.46 6.41 0.95
CA ARG A 338 -9.43 6.66 2.41
C ARG A 338 -10.17 5.58 3.18
N ILE A 339 -11.34 5.17 2.71
CA ILE A 339 -12.13 4.10 3.34
C ILE A 339 -11.38 2.77 3.25
N ILE A 340 -10.88 2.39 2.07
CA ILE A 340 -10.08 1.18 1.87
C ILE A 340 -8.87 1.16 2.82
N ARG A 341 -8.12 2.26 2.87
CA ARG A 341 -6.95 2.43 3.76
C ARG A 341 -7.31 2.28 5.23
N SER A 342 -8.38 2.93 5.66
CA SER A 342 -8.86 2.87 7.04
C SER A 342 -9.26 1.45 7.45
N LEU A 343 -9.92 0.69 6.56
CA LEU A 343 -10.30 -0.71 6.78
C LEU A 343 -9.08 -1.62 6.92
N TYR A 344 -8.10 -1.49 6.02
CA TYR A 344 -6.87 -2.27 6.13
C TYR A 344 -6.10 -1.97 7.42
N ARG A 345 -5.94 -0.69 7.77
CA ARG A 345 -5.21 -0.33 8.99
C ARG A 345 -5.93 -0.74 10.26
N PHE A 346 -7.25 -0.59 10.29
CA PHE A 346 -8.07 -1.13 11.39
C PHE A 346 -7.89 -2.65 11.52
N GLN A 347 -7.91 -3.39 10.40
CA GLN A 347 -7.65 -4.83 10.42
C GLN A 347 -6.22 -5.17 10.86
N LEU A 348 -5.23 -4.37 10.47
CA LEU A 348 -3.84 -4.52 10.92
C LEU A 348 -3.75 -4.37 12.44
N CYS A 349 -4.33 -3.31 13.01
CA CYS A 349 -4.43 -3.14 14.47
C CYS A 349 -5.06 -4.38 15.13
N CYS A 350 -6.17 -4.88 14.58
CA CYS A 350 -6.81 -6.10 15.07
C CYS A 350 -5.87 -7.32 15.07
N ASN A 351 -5.07 -7.50 14.02
CA ASN A 351 -4.12 -8.60 13.92
C ASN A 351 -2.96 -8.47 14.93
N LEU A 352 -2.44 -7.25 15.13
CA LEU A 352 -1.34 -6.97 16.05
C LEU A 352 -1.75 -7.17 17.51
N SER A 353 -2.92 -6.65 17.90
CA SER A 353 -3.48 -6.79 19.26
C SER A 353 -3.92 -8.23 19.56
N GLY A 354 -4.35 -8.96 18.51
CA GLY A 354 -4.72 -10.37 18.45
C GLY A 354 -5.81 -10.84 19.42
N VAL A 355 -6.32 -12.06 19.20
CA VAL A 355 -7.34 -12.68 20.08
C VAL A 355 -6.61 -13.40 21.22
N SER A 356 -6.28 -12.68 22.30
CA SER A 356 -5.88 -13.34 23.55
C SER A 356 -7.08 -14.03 24.17
N GLN A 357 -6.88 -15.22 24.78
CA GLN A 357 -7.86 -15.88 25.65
C GLN A 357 -8.24 -15.03 26.88
N HIS A 358 -7.55 -13.91 27.10
CA HIS A 358 -7.98 -12.84 27.99
C HIS A 358 -8.82 -11.81 27.21
N LYS A 359 -10.12 -11.82 27.50
CA LYS A 359 -11.17 -10.96 26.91
C LYS A 359 -10.96 -9.44 27.09
N SER A 360 -9.90 -8.99 27.76
CA SER A 360 -9.69 -7.57 28.12
C SER A 360 -8.94 -6.73 27.09
N LEU A 361 -8.39 -7.32 26.01
CA LEU A 361 -7.67 -6.58 24.96
C LEU A 361 -8.54 -6.19 23.76
N ARG A 362 -9.87 -6.28 23.88
CA ARG A 362 -10.77 -5.77 22.84
C ARG A 362 -10.98 -4.27 23.00
N LEU A 363 -10.16 -3.49 22.31
CA LEU A 363 -10.42 -2.09 21.95
C LEU A 363 -10.68 -1.10 23.12
N SER A 364 -10.21 -1.39 24.34
CA SER A 364 -10.07 -0.34 25.38
C SER A 364 -9.04 0.73 24.96
N LEU A 365 -8.10 0.38 24.09
CA LEU A 365 -7.08 1.27 23.50
C LEU A 365 -7.66 2.48 22.74
N LEU A 366 -8.90 2.40 22.24
CA LEU A 366 -9.54 3.52 21.52
C LEU A 366 -10.51 4.33 22.40
N LYS A 367 -10.80 3.90 23.64
CA LYS A 367 -11.73 4.59 24.56
C LYS A 367 -11.04 5.21 25.78
N SER A 368 -9.86 4.75 26.19
CA SER A 368 -9.10 5.35 27.30
C SER A 368 -7.75 5.86 26.82
N VAL A 369 -7.67 7.17 26.57
CA VAL A 369 -6.39 7.87 26.45
C VAL A 369 -5.74 7.86 27.83
N ASP A 370 -4.99 6.81 28.15
CA ASP A 370 -3.99 6.84 29.21
C ASP A 370 -2.61 6.80 28.56
N THR A 371 -1.88 7.89 28.77
CA THR A 371 -0.74 8.38 27.99
C THR A 371 0.56 7.56 28.11
N SER A 372 0.49 6.25 28.38
CA SER A 372 1.65 5.38 28.54
C SER A 372 1.77 4.22 27.52
N GLU A 373 0.78 4.05 26.63
CA GLU A 373 0.85 3.15 25.45
C GLU A 373 1.27 3.88 24.16
N ILE A 374 2.30 4.73 24.29
CA ILE A 374 2.94 5.56 23.25
C ILE A 374 3.48 4.77 22.02
N LEU A 375 3.32 3.44 21.98
CA LEU A 375 3.60 2.64 20.78
C LEU A 375 2.59 2.86 19.64
N GLU A 376 1.34 3.26 19.93
CA GLU A 376 0.28 3.37 18.91
C GLU A 376 0.18 4.75 18.23
N ILE A 377 0.77 5.81 18.81
CA ILE A 377 0.66 7.20 18.32
C ILE A 377 1.80 7.59 17.35
N VAL A 378 2.90 6.83 17.26
CA VAL A 378 4.05 7.18 16.39
C VAL A 378 3.93 6.60 14.98
N LEU A 379 3.01 5.66 14.76
CA LEU A 379 2.87 4.95 13.49
C LEU A 379 2.05 5.68 12.45
N PHE A 380 1.03 6.41 12.90
CA PHE A 380 -0.01 6.97 12.06
C PHE A 380 -0.16 8.45 12.38
N GLU A 381 -0.39 9.25 11.36
CA GLU A 381 -0.73 10.65 11.55
C GLU A 381 -2.09 10.78 12.25
N PRO A 382 -2.36 11.87 13.00
CA PRO A 382 -3.59 11.99 13.78
C PRO A 382 -4.88 11.77 12.97
N TRP A 383 -4.94 12.24 11.72
CA TRP A 383 -6.09 12.03 10.85
C TRP A 383 -6.22 10.58 10.35
N GLU A 384 -5.12 9.84 10.24
CA GLU A 384 -5.13 8.41 9.91
C GLU A 384 -5.69 7.58 11.07
N VAL A 385 -5.48 8.04 12.31
CA VAL A 385 -6.09 7.45 13.51
C VAL A 385 -7.60 7.70 13.53
N GLU A 386 -8.03 8.93 13.25
CA GLU A 386 -9.46 9.27 13.14
C GLU A 386 -10.17 8.48 12.04
N GLU A 387 -9.52 8.27 10.89
CA GLU A 387 -10.03 7.39 9.82
C GLU A 387 -10.36 5.98 10.34
N MET A 388 -9.47 5.38 11.16
CA MET A 388 -9.70 4.07 11.76
C MET A 388 -10.80 4.09 12.83
N LEU A 389 -10.88 5.16 13.62
CA LEU A 389 -11.93 5.35 14.63
C LEU A 389 -13.32 5.43 13.98
N CYS A 390 -13.45 6.02 12.79
CA CYS A 390 -14.70 6.00 12.06
C CYS A 390 -15.13 4.58 11.64
N ILE A 391 -14.19 3.75 11.17
CA ILE A 391 -14.46 2.33 10.87
C ILE A 391 -14.85 1.58 12.13
N TYR A 392 -14.18 1.85 13.26
CA TYR A 392 -14.53 1.26 14.54
C TYR A 392 -15.97 1.63 14.96
N ALA A 393 -16.35 2.90 14.84
CA ALA A 393 -17.70 3.36 15.17
C ALA A 393 -18.76 2.66 14.30
N PHE A 394 -18.50 2.55 12.98
CA PHE A 394 -19.35 1.79 12.07
C PHE A 394 -19.47 0.32 12.49
N GLY A 395 -18.34 -0.34 12.76
CA GLY A 395 -18.32 -1.73 13.21
C GLY A 395 -19.12 -1.91 14.50
N HIS A 396 -18.89 -1.05 15.49
CA HIS A 396 -19.59 -1.07 16.78
C HIS A 396 -21.11 -0.91 16.61
N ASP A 397 -21.57 0.05 15.82
CA ASP A 397 -23.00 0.25 15.55
C ASP A 397 -23.64 -0.99 14.90
N LYS A 398 -22.96 -1.59 13.92
CA LYS A 398 -23.43 -2.82 13.25
C LYS A 398 -23.42 -4.04 14.16
N PHE A 399 -22.38 -4.23 14.96
CA PHE A 399 -22.33 -5.32 15.94
C PHE A 399 -23.43 -5.16 16.98
N ASP A 400 -23.61 -3.96 17.55
CA ASP A 400 -24.65 -3.70 18.53
C ASP A 400 -26.04 -3.93 17.93
N GLN A 401 -26.27 -3.54 16.67
CA GLN A 401 -27.51 -3.82 15.96
C GLN A 401 -27.77 -5.33 15.87
N ILE A 402 -26.79 -6.11 15.41
CA ILE A 402 -26.91 -7.57 15.32
C ILE A 402 -27.22 -8.17 16.69
N PHE A 403 -26.50 -7.75 17.74
CA PHE A 403 -26.72 -8.25 19.10
C PHE A 403 -28.11 -7.89 19.62
N ARG A 404 -28.61 -6.67 19.36
CA ARG A 404 -29.99 -6.29 19.69
C ARG A 404 -31.01 -7.13 18.94
N ASP A 405 -30.79 -7.39 17.65
CA ASP A 405 -31.74 -8.12 16.81
C ASP A 405 -31.86 -9.59 17.22
N ILE A 406 -30.75 -10.23 17.61
CA ILE A 406 -30.74 -11.63 18.07
C ILE A 406 -30.95 -11.78 19.59
N HIS A 407 -30.91 -10.67 20.34
CA HIS A 407 -30.96 -10.65 21.81
C HIS A 407 -32.09 -11.50 22.34
N TRP A 408 -33.32 -11.24 21.87
CA TRP A 408 -34.50 -11.95 22.34
C TRP A 408 -34.48 -13.43 21.93
N ASP A 409 -34.00 -13.76 20.73
CA ASP A 409 -33.97 -15.14 20.23
C ASP A 409 -33.01 -16.05 21.00
N VAL A 410 -32.02 -15.48 21.71
CA VAL A 410 -31.09 -16.24 22.57
C VAL A 410 -31.26 -15.94 24.06
N HIS A 411 -32.25 -15.12 24.41
CA HIS A 411 -32.51 -14.73 25.79
C HIS A 411 -32.99 -15.94 26.63
N PRO A 412 -32.50 -16.13 27.87
CA PRO A 412 -32.87 -17.27 28.71
C PRO A 412 -34.38 -17.41 28.97
N ASP A 413 -35.10 -16.27 28.98
CA ASP A 413 -36.54 -16.22 29.23
C ASP A 413 -37.39 -16.33 27.94
N ASN A 414 -36.80 -16.66 26.78
CA ASN A 414 -37.57 -16.81 25.55
C ASN A 414 -38.43 -18.10 25.61
N PRO A 415 -39.77 -18.00 25.50
CA PRO A 415 -40.69 -19.14 25.65
C PRO A 415 -40.48 -20.26 24.62
N LYS A 416 -39.79 -20.00 23.51
CA LYS A 416 -39.38 -21.04 22.54
C LYS A 416 -38.55 -22.16 23.19
N PHE A 417 -37.97 -21.92 24.38
CA PHE A 417 -37.13 -22.86 25.11
C PHE A 417 -37.86 -23.64 26.22
N ASP A 418 -39.13 -23.35 26.51
CA ASP A 418 -39.89 -23.99 27.61
C ASP A 418 -40.19 -25.48 27.36
N ASP A 419 -40.23 -25.91 26.08
CA ASP A 419 -40.59 -27.28 25.70
C ASP A 419 -39.40 -28.28 25.73
N GLN A 420 -38.17 -27.85 26.07
CA GLN A 420 -36.94 -28.62 25.78
C GLN A 420 -36.11 -29.10 26.98
N HIS A 421 -36.67 -29.27 28.19
CA HIS A 421 -36.07 -30.01 29.33
C HIS A 421 -34.52 -29.93 29.39
N ARG A 422 -34.01 -28.75 29.74
CA ARG A 422 -32.62 -28.33 29.60
C ARG A 422 -31.57 -29.24 30.29
N PRO A 423 -30.46 -29.63 29.63
CA PRO A 423 -29.17 -29.84 30.30
C PRO A 423 -28.50 -28.48 30.60
N PRO A 424 -27.75 -28.32 31.72
CA PRO A 424 -27.21 -27.03 32.16
C PRO A 424 -26.45 -26.30 31.05
N THR A 425 -26.47 -24.95 31.07
CA THR A 425 -25.73 -24.12 30.12
C THR A 425 -24.32 -24.69 29.93
N PRO A 426 -23.87 -25.00 28.70
CA PRO A 426 -22.51 -25.49 28.50
C PRO A 426 -21.51 -24.47 29.04
N ASP A 427 -20.44 -24.94 29.67
CA ASP A 427 -19.31 -24.08 30.05
C ASP A 427 -18.81 -23.32 28.81
N GLY A 428 -18.95 -22.00 28.81
CA GLY A 428 -18.56 -21.12 27.71
C GLY A 428 -19.70 -20.45 26.92
N ALA A 429 -20.98 -20.68 27.26
CA ALA A 429 -22.07 -19.92 26.65
C ALA A 429 -21.98 -18.42 27.01
N PHE A 430 -22.13 -17.56 26.00
CA PHE A 430 -22.07 -16.11 26.15
C PHE A 430 -23.43 -15.56 26.57
N ASP A 431 -23.45 -14.83 27.68
CA ASP A 431 -24.60 -14.04 28.11
C ASP A 431 -24.56 -12.67 27.39
N LEU A 432 -25.53 -12.42 26.51
CA LEU A 432 -25.59 -11.19 25.72
C LEU A 432 -25.99 -9.97 26.57
N ASP A 433 -26.61 -10.17 27.73
CA ASP A 433 -26.95 -9.08 28.66
C ASP A 433 -25.78 -8.62 29.51
N ASN A 434 -24.66 -9.34 29.45
CA ASN A 434 -23.50 -9.14 30.32
C ASN A 434 -22.28 -8.61 29.56
N SER A 435 -22.46 -8.09 28.34
CA SER A 435 -21.37 -7.44 27.61
C SER A 435 -21.17 -6.01 28.11
N TYR A 436 -19.97 -5.77 28.67
CA TYR A 436 -19.43 -4.51 29.17
C TYR A 436 -19.86 -4.09 30.58
N GLY A 437 -19.11 -4.56 31.58
CA GLY A 437 -19.00 -3.83 32.85
C GLY A 437 -18.64 -4.64 34.08
N LYS A 438 -19.07 -5.90 34.20
CA LYS A 438 -18.91 -6.62 35.48
C LYS A 438 -17.47 -7.05 35.81
N GLU A 439 -16.62 -7.28 34.82
CA GLU A 439 -15.18 -7.61 35.03
C GLU A 439 -14.29 -6.37 35.27
N LEU A 440 -14.82 -5.15 35.12
CA LEU A 440 -14.11 -3.90 35.39
C LEU A 440 -14.29 -3.38 36.82
N TYR A 441 -15.19 -3.98 37.60
CA TYR A 441 -15.31 -3.63 39.00
C TYR A 441 -14.22 -4.35 39.81
N PRO A 442 -13.60 -3.66 40.78
CA PRO A 442 -12.70 -4.31 41.73
C PRO A 442 -13.38 -5.54 42.36
N PRO A 443 -12.66 -6.67 42.56
CA PRO A 443 -13.22 -7.85 43.20
C PRO A 443 -13.91 -7.50 44.52
N LEU A 444 -15.00 -8.19 44.85
CA LEU A 444 -15.78 -7.92 46.07
C LEU A 444 -14.86 -7.87 47.31
N ALA A 445 -13.91 -8.80 47.42
CA ALA A 445 -12.93 -8.83 48.49
C ALA A 445 -12.06 -7.56 48.57
N TRP A 446 -11.70 -6.96 47.43
CA TRP A 446 -10.96 -5.70 47.39
C TRP A 446 -11.81 -4.55 47.93
N THR A 447 -13.06 -4.43 47.50
CA THR A 447 -13.94 -3.37 48.00
C THR A 447 -14.28 -3.52 49.47
N LEU A 448 -14.39 -4.75 49.98
CA LEU A 448 -14.76 -5.01 51.38
C LEU A 448 -13.69 -4.54 52.35
N ILE A 449 -12.40 -4.76 52.07
CA ILE A 449 -11.30 -4.29 52.94
C ILE A 449 -11.18 -2.77 52.94
N TRP A 450 -11.75 -2.08 51.95
CA TRP A 450 -11.79 -0.62 51.85
C TRP A 450 -13.19 -0.06 52.15
N HIS A 451 -13.93 -0.69 53.07
CA HIS A 451 -15.26 -0.24 53.53
C HIS A 451 -16.28 0.01 52.40
N GLY A 452 -16.27 -0.81 51.35
CA GLY A 452 -17.17 -0.69 50.20
C GLY A 452 -16.75 0.37 49.17
N THR A 453 -15.54 0.89 49.27
CA THR A 453 -14.97 1.88 48.33
C THR A 453 -13.73 1.34 47.62
N TYR A 454 -13.18 2.09 46.66
CA TYR A 454 -11.95 1.73 45.96
C TYR A 454 -10.72 2.41 46.58
N SER A 455 -9.59 1.73 46.56
CA SER A 455 -8.30 2.23 47.03
C SER A 455 -7.18 1.75 46.12
N ASN A 456 -6.15 2.59 45.95
CA ASN A 456 -4.91 2.28 45.25
C ASN A 456 -3.80 1.78 46.18
N LEU A 457 -4.07 1.59 47.48
CA LEU A 457 -3.10 1.05 48.42
C LEU A 457 -2.95 -0.46 48.23
N TYR A 458 -1.75 -0.90 47.83
CA TYR A 458 -1.38 -2.30 47.62
C TYR A 458 0.01 -2.58 48.24
N GLY A 459 0.48 -3.83 48.19
CA GLY A 459 1.75 -4.18 48.82
C GLY A 459 1.63 -4.12 50.34
N TRP A 460 2.59 -3.52 51.05
CA TRP A 460 2.72 -3.53 52.52
C TRP A 460 1.40 -3.39 53.30
N TYR A 461 0.44 -2.62 52.80
CA TYR A 461 -0.85 -2.38 53.44
C TYR A 461 -1.79 -3.60 53.53
N ILE A 462 -1.50 -4.68 52.79
CA ILE A 462 -2.28 -5.91 52.82
C ILE A 462 -1.53 -6.97 53.68
N PRO A 463 -2.20 -7.67 54.61
CA PRO A 463 -1.61 -8.77 55.36
C PRO A 463 -1.28 -10.00 54.49
N ASP A 464 -0.18 -10.70 54.78
CA ASP A 464 0.21 -11.90 54.05
C ASP A 464 -0.79 -13.05 54.22
N GLU A 465 -1.43 -13.13 55.37
CA GLU A 465 -2.46 -14.11 55.72
C GLU A 465 -3.66 -14.03 54.75
N ILE A 466 -4.02 -12.81 54.35
CA ILE A 466 -5.09 -12.54 53.38
C ILE A 466 -4.64 -12.88 51.96
N ARG A 467 -3.36 -12.63 51.62
CA ARG A 467 -2.80 -13.00 50.30
C ARG A 467 -2.70 -14.50 50.08
N ARG A 468 -2.40 -15.28 51.12
CA ARG A 468 -2.09 -16.72 51.01
C ARG A 468 -3.22 -17.55 50.41
N TRP A 469 -4.47 -17.11 50.55
CA TRP A 469 -5.62 -17.79 49.96
C TRP A 469 -6.15 -17.08 48.72
N GLY A 470 -5.46 -16.04 48.23
CA GLY A 470 -5.77 -15.37 46.96
C GLY A 470 -7.06 -14.56 47.02
N TYR A 471 -7.28 -13.76 48.07
CA TYR A 471 -8.56 -13.07 48.33
C TYR A 471 -9.20 -12.32 47.14
N VAL A 472 -8.40 -11.73 46.25
CA VAL A 472 -8.87 -11.02 45.05
C VAL A 472 -9.16 -11.91 43.84
N MET A 473 -8.79 -13.19 43.89
CA MET A 473 -8.88 -14.13 42.77
C MET A 473 -10.27 -14.80 42.66
N TRP A 474 -11.13 -14.59 43.65
CA TRP A 474 -12.41 -15.29 43.76
C TRP A 474 -13.59 -14.36 43.47
N ASP A 475 -14.59 -14.90 42.77
CA ASP A 475 -15.86 -14.21 42.58
C ASP A 475 -16.67 -14.12 43.89
N ALA A 476 -17.66 -13.21 43.90
CA ALA A 476 -18.52 -12.96 45.06
C ALA A 476 -19.27 -14.22 45.52
N ALA A 477 -19.78 -15.02 44.58
CA ALA A 477 -20.55 -16.22 44.88
C ALA A 477 -19.71 -17.32 45.56
N ARG A 478 -18.42 -17.38 45.26
CA ARG A 478 -17.46 -18.28 45.91
C ARG A 478 -17.10 -17.79 47.30
N LEU A 479 -16.86 -16.50 47.47
CA LEU A 479 -16.57 -15.89 48.78
C LEU A 479 -17.71 -16.10 49.79
N GLU A 480 -18.96 -15.96 49.35
CA GLU A 480 -20.13 -16.16 50.23
C GLU A 480 -20.32 -17.63 50.60
N ARG A 481 -20.19 -18.55 49.65
CA ARG A 481 -20.45 -19.98 49.89
C ARG A 481 -19.40 -20.66 50.76
N THR A 482 -18.16 -20.18 50.72
CA THR A 482 -17.05 -20.76 51.50
C THR A 482 -16.86 -20.10 52.86
N GLY A 483 -17.63 -19.06 53.20
CA GLY A 483 -17.39 -18.22 54.38
C GLY A 483 -16.13 -17.36 54.27
N GLY A 484 -15.65 -17.14 53.04
CA GLY A 484 -14.45 -16.34 52.75
C GLY A 484 -14.62 -14.87 53.08
N LYS A 485 -15.86 -14.35 53.01
CA LYS A 485 -16.20 -12.98 53.39
C LYS A 485 -15.95 -12.73 54.89
N GLU A 486 -16.43 -13.62 55.74
CA GLU A 486 -16.29 -13.54 57.20
C GLU A 486 -14.82 -13.72 57.60
N LEU A 487 -14.12 -14.64 56.94
CA LEU A 487 -12.68 -14.84 57.13
C LEU A 487 -11.89 -13.57 56.78
N LEU A 488 -12.19 -12.94 55.64
CA LEU A 488 -11.53 -11.73 55.17
C LEU A 488 -11.71 -10.57 56.15
N MET A 489 -12.95 -10.32 56.60
CA MET A 489 -13.24 -9.25 57.56
C MET A 489 -12.54 -9.49 58.90
N ARG A 490 -12.56 -10.72 59.40
CA ARG A 490 -11.86 -11.06 60.64
C ARG A 490 -10.35 -10.85 60.54
N GLN A 491 -9.72 -11.31 59.46
CA GLN A 491 -8.27 -11.15 59.27
C GLN A 491 -7.87 -9.67 59.06
N TRP A 492 -8.74 -8.89 58.42
CA TRP A 492 -8.52 -7.46 58.22
C TRP A 492 -8.55 -6.69 59.55
N ILE A 493 -9.61 -6.92 60.35
CA ILE A 493 -9.78 -6.32 61.69
C ILE A 493 -8.65 -6.77 62.63
N GLU A 494 -8.23 -8.03 62.58
CA GLU A 494 -7.14 -8.55 63.41
C GLU A 494 -5.80 -7.85 63.13
N TYR A 495 -5.57 -7.38 61.91
CA TYR A 495 -4.31 -6.72 61.52
C TYR A 495 -4.34 -5.20 61.70
N TRP A 496 -5.44 -4.54 61.31
CA TRP A 496 -5.53 -3.08 61.28
C TRP A 496 -6.31 -2.48 62.45
N ASP A 497 -7.09 -3.26 63.20
CA ASP A 497 -8.15 -2.81 64.14
C ASP A 497 -9.43 -2.35 63.42
N GLU A 498 -10.59 -2.45 64.10
CA GLU A 498 -11.92 -2.25 63.48
C GLU A 498 -12.17 -0.79 63.05
N ASP A 499 -11.58 0.15 63.79
CA ASP A 499 -11.80 1.60 63.62
C ASP A 499 -10.68 2.30 62.82
N TYR A 500 -9.72 1.57 62.28
CA TYR A 500 -8.55 2.13 61.62
C TYR A 500 -8.56 1.85 60.11
N ASP A 501 -8.50 2.93 59.32
CA ASP A 501 -8.35 2.87 57.87
C ASP A 501 -6.94 3.27 57.46
N PRO A 502 -6.14 2.39 56.83
CA PRO A 502 -4.78 2.70 56.39
C PRO A 502 -4.67 3.87 55.40
N ARG A 503 -5.79 4.33 54.81
CA ARG A 503 -5.82 5.53 53.99
C ARG A 503 -5.65 6.82 54.79
N ASP A 504 -5.95 6.80 56.08
CA ASP A 504 -5.80 7.97 56.95
C ASP A 504 -4.32 8.34 57.17
N ASP A 505 -3.41 7.36 57.08
CA ASP A 505 -1.96 7.57 57.11
C ASP A 505 -1.45 8.41 55.92
N LEU A 506 -2.20 8.50 54.82
CA LEU A 506 -1.85 9.35 53.67
C LEU A 506 -2.28 10.81 53.86
N MET A 507 -3.12 11.11 54.86
CA MET A 507 -3.64 12.44 55.15
C MET A 507 -2.94 13.13 56.34
N SER A 508 -2.06 12.41 57.04
CA SER A 508 -1.13 12.92 58.06
C SER A 508 0.25 13.21 57.48
#